data_AF-A0A9Q0VYW6-F1
#
_entry.id   AF-A0A9Q0VYW6-F1
#
_cell.length_a   1.000
_cell.length_b   1.000
_cell.length_c   1.000
_cell.angle_alpha   90.00
_cell.angle_beta   90.00
_cell.angle_gamma   90.00
#
_symmetry.space_group_name_H-M   'P 1'
#
loop_
_entity.id
_entity.type
_entity.pdbx_description
1 polymer ?
#
loop_
_entity_poly.entity_id
_entity_poly.type
_entity_poly.pdbx_seq_one_letter_code
_entity_poly.pdbx_strand_id
1 'polypeptide(L)'
;MHVMIFACIRKLFPEYLLTILEDFYRNIVSTVNLDCKLDLKQIALQARNAEYNPKRFAAVIMRIREPKTTALIFASGKMVCTGAKSEQQSKLAARKYARIIQKLGFSAKFKDFKIQNIVGSCDVKFPIRLEGLAYSHGAFSSYEPELFPGLIYRMKQPKIVLLIFVSGKIVITGAKVRDETYTAFENIYPVLTEFRKVQQCFDTAFMAPGLLLSSNVFGLIPTESARVTWGKVLL
;
A
#
# COMPACT_ATOMS: atom_id res chain seq x y z
N MET A 1 -25.42 7.44 -7.18
CA MET A 1 -25.23 6.33 -6.23
C MET A 1 -23.79 6.15 -5.76
N HIS A 2 -22.75 6.37 -6.58
CA HIS A 2 -21.33 6.22 -6.19
C HIS A 2 -20.78 7.28 -5.20
N VAL A 3 -21.49 8.39 -4.96
CA VAL A 3 -21.06 9.47 -4.04
C VAL A 3 -21.60 9.28 -2.61
N MET A 4 -22.67 8.49 -2.42
CA MET A 4 -23.28 8.30 -1.10
C MET A 4 -22.53 7.31 -0.20
N ILE A 5 -21.80 6.35 -0.76
CA ILE A 5 -21.01 5.39 0.02
C ILE A 5 -19.78 6.06 0.62
N PHE A 6 -19.18 7.02 -0.12
CA PHE A 6 -18.11 7.89 0.38
C PHE A 6 -18.55 8.73 1.60
N ALA A 7 -19.84 9.09 1.68
CA ALA A 7 -20.40 9.82 2.81
C ALA A 7 -20.75 8.91 4.01
N CYS A 8 -21.14 7.66 3.75
CA CYS A 8 -21.53 6.72 4.81
C CYS A 8 -20.31 6.17 5.57
N ILE A 9 -19.22 5.85 4.86
CA ILE A 9 -17.95 5.41 5.48
C ILE A 9 -17.28 6.57 6.23
N ARG A 10 -17.37 7.81 5.72
CA ARG A 10 -16.94 9.02 6.44
C ARG A 10 -17.70 9.27 7.74
N LYS A 11 -18.98 8.91 7.80
CA LYS A 11 -19.83 9.13 8.99
C LYS A 11 -19.59 8.12 10.11
N LEU A 12 -19.19 6.89 9.78
CA LEU A 12 -19.01 5.82 10.78
C LEU A 12 -17.58 5.78 11.36
N PHE A 13 -16.54 6.23 10.63
CA PHE A 13 -15.15 6.18 11.11
C PHE A 13 -14.30 7.40 10.67
N PRO A 14 -14.64 8.64 11.07
CA PRO A 14 -13.95 9.85 10.62
C PRO A 14 -12.47 9.95 11.05
N GLU A 15 -12.09 9.42 12.21
CA GLU A 15 -10.70 9.53 12.72
C GLU A 15 -9.73 8.46 12.16
N TYR A 16 -10.23 7.29 11.80
CA TYR A 16 -9.40 6.19 11.27
C TYR A 16 -9.07 6.35 9.78
N LEU A 17 -10.01 6.85 8.97
CA LEU A 17 -9.78 6.99 7.54
C LEU A 17 -8.74 8.08 7.23
N LEU A 18 -8.73 9.19 7.97
CA LEU A 18 -7.78 10.29 7.78
C LEU A 18 -6.32 9.91 8.11
N THR A 19 -6.12 9.12 9.17
CA THR A 19 -4.77 8.68 9.58
C THR A 19 -4.20 7.59 8.65
N ILE A 20 -5.06 6.79 8.00
CA ILE A 20 -4.66 5.77 7.02
C ILE A 20 -4.25 6.40 5.67
N LEU A 21 -4.72 7.62 5.37
CA LEU A 21 -4.59 8.24 4.04
C LEU A 21 -3.30 9.02 3.80
N GLU A 22 -2.65 9.59 4.82
CA GLU A 22 -1.46 10.43 4.60
C GLU A 22 -0.25 9.63 4.10
N ASP A 23 -0.21 8.33 4.39
CA ASP A 23 0.95 7.48 4.12
C ASP A 23 0.63 6.29 3.19
N PHE A 24 -0.56 6.31 2.59
CA PHE A 24 -1.09 5.21 1.81
C PHE A 24 -0.27 4.97 0.55
N TYR A 25 0.07 6.02 -0.20
CA TYR A 25 0.81 5.88 -1.46
C TYR A 25 2.31 5.75 -1.22
N ARG A 26 2.80 4.52 -1.41
CA ARG A 26 4.22 4.21 -1.25
C ARG A 26 5.01 4.43 -2.52
N ASN A 27 4.43 4.11 -3.68
CA ASN A 27 5.14 4.19 -4.95
C ASN A 27 4.18 4.30 -6.14
N ILE A 28 4.57 5.10 -7.13
CA ILE A 28 3.92 5.19 -8.44
C ILE A 28 4.94 4.86 -9.51
N VAL A 29 4.53 3.98 -10.42
CA VAL A 29 5.28 3.62 -11.62
C VAL A 29 4.53 4.19 -12.82
N SER A 30 5.25 4.95 -13.63
CA SER A 30 4.74 5.53 -14.87
C SER A 30 5.66 5.25 -16.05
N THR A 31 5.11 5.33 -17.25
CA THR A 31 5.87 5.28 -18.50
C THR A 31 5.65 6.54 -19.29
N VAL A 32 6.63 6.89 -20.11
CA VAL A 32 6.53 7.95 -21.12
C VAL A 32 7.34 7.53 -22.35
N ASN A 33 6.91 8.01 -23.51
CA ASN A 33 7.61 7.85 -24.77
C ASN A 33 8.35 9.15 -25.13
N LEU A 34 9.68 9.05 -25.30
CA LEU A 34 10.54 10.15 -25.71
C LEU A 34 10.55 10.39 -27.23
N ASP A 35 9.94 9.49 -28.02
CA ASP A 35 9.73 9.65 -29.47
C ASP A 35 11.01 9.88 -30.28
N CYS A 36 12.15 9.35 -29.81
CA CYS A 36 13.42 9.37 -30.52
C CYS A 36 14.30 8.18 -30.10
N LYS A 37 15.25 7.80 -30.95
CA LYS A 37 16.29 6.83 -30.61
C LYS A 37 17.33 7.49 -29.71
N LEU A 38 17.81 6.75 -28.72
CA LEU A 38 18.74 7.25 -27.71
C LEU A 38 20.02 6.41 -27.70
N ASP A 39 21.16 7.10 -27.79
CA ASP A 39 22.45 6.48 -27.50
C ASP A 39 22.65 6.44 -25.99
N LEU A 40 22.46 5.24 -25.43
CA LEU A 40 22.57 5.00 -24.00
C LEU A 40 23.99 5.18 -23.46
N LYS A 41 25.02 4.91 -24.26
CA LYS A 41 26.43 5.12 -23.85
C LYS A 41 26.71 6.61 -23.73
N GLN A 42 26.29 7.40 -24.72
CA GLN A 42 26.45 8.85 -24.69
C GLN A 42 25.73 9.46 -23.48
N ILE A 43 24.50 9.02 -23.20
CA ILE A 43 23.74 9.51 -22.04
C ILE A 43 24.48 9.18 -20.74
N ALA A 44 24.97 7.95 -20.57
CA ALA A 44 25.66 7.53 -19.35
C ALA A 44 26.99 8.27 -19.14
N LEU A 45 27.72 8.59 -20.21
CA LEU A 45 28.98 9.33 -20.12
C LEU A 45 28.78 10.81 -19.75
N GLN A 46 27.70 11.43 -20.23
CA GLN A 46 27.49 12.87 -20.06
C GLN A 46 26.61 13.22 -18.85
N ALA A 47 25.74 12.30 -18.41
CA ALA A 47 24.84 12.55 -17.29
C ALA A 47 25.48 12.18 -15.94
N ARG A 48 25.53 13.12 -15.00
CA ARG A 48 26.19 12.96 -13.69
C ARG A 48 25.66 11.81 -12.82
N ASN A 49 24.37 11.49 -12.91
CA ASN A 49 23.70 10.48 -12.07
C ASN A 49 23.04 9.40 -12.94
N ALA A 50 23.79 8.89 -13.92
CA ALA A 50 23.35 7.84 -14.83
C ALA A 50 24.30 6.64 -14.77
N GLU A 51 23.73 5.44 -14.64
CA GLU A 51 24.46 4.17 -14.64
C GLU A 51 24.01 3.36 -15.86
N TYR A 52 24.95 2.76 -16.59
CA TYR A 52 24.65 1.89 -17.71
C TYR A 52 25.62 0.72 -17.80
N ASN A 53 25.08 -0.49 -17.68
CA ASN A 53 25.81 -1.73 -17.92
C ASN A 53 24.97 -2.66 -18.79
N PRO A 54 25.17 -2.67 -20.12
CA PRO A 54 24.34 -3.44 -21.05
C PRO A 54 24.38 -4.96 -20.82
N LYS A 55 25.45 -5.49 -20.20
CA LYS A 55 25.54 -6.91 -19.84
C LYS A 55 24.60 -7.29 -18.68
N ARG A 56 24.30 -6.32 -17.81
CA ARG A 56 23.42 -6.50 -16.65
C ARG A 56 21.97 -6.11 -16.97
N PHE A 57 21.79 -4.97 -17.63
CA PHE A 57 20.45 -4.44 -17.91
C PHE A 57 20.47 -3.51 -19.14
N ALA A 58 19.43 -3.63 -19.98
CA ALA A 58 19.39 -2.96 -21.29
C ALA A 58 19.06 -1.46 -21.26
N ALA A 59 18.84 -0.87 -20.08
CA ALA A 59 18.44 0.53 -19.92
C ALA A 59 19.46 1.32 -19.10
N VAL A 60 19.54 2.63 -19.36
CA VAL A 60 20.24 3.57 -18.48
C VAL A 60 19.39 3.79 -17.24
N ILE A 61 20.00 3.68 -16.07
CA ILE A 61 19.39 3.98 -14.79
C ILE A 61 19.79 5.40 -14.41
N MET A 62 18.84 6.34 -14.40
CA MET A 62 19.09 7.73 -14.04
C MET A 62 18.33 8.11 -12.77
N ARG A 63 18.94 8.88 -11.88
CA ARG A 63 18.32 9.28 -10.59
C ARG A 63 18.34 10.79 -10.40
N ILE A 64 17.23 11.33 -9.88
CA ILE A 64 17.13 12.73 -9.43
C ILE A 64 16.64 12.77 -7.97
N ARG A 65 17.01 13.84 -7.27
CA ARG A 65 16.70 14.02 -5.84
C ARG A 65 15.30 14.58 -5.59
N GLU A 66 14.77 15.39 -6.51
CA GLU A 66 13.49 16.08 -6.31
C GLU A 66 12.63 16.11 -7.59
N PRO A 67 11.49 15.39 -7.62
CA PRO A 67 11.09 14.35 -6.68
C PRO A 67 12.09 13.18 -6.67
N LYS A 68 12.38 12.58 -5.50
CA LYS A 68 13.32 11.46 -5.37
C LYS A 68 12.81 10.27 -6.17
N THR A 69 13.37 10.05 -7.35
CA THR A 69 12.85 9.09 -8.33
C THR A 69 14.00 8.43 -9.08
N THR A 70 13.69 7.36 -9.78
CA THR A 70 14.60 6.68 -10.71
C THR A 70 13.90 6.48 -12.04
N ALA A 71 14.60 6.81 -13.13
CA ALA A 71 14.17 6.53 -14.48
C ALA A 71 14.99 5.38 -15.08
N LEU A 72 14.31 4.49 -15.80
CA LEU A 72 14.90 3.48 -16.65
C LEU A 72 14.67 3.92 -18.10
N ILE A 73 15.74 4.27 -18.81
CA ILE A 73 15.67 4.87 -20.15
C ILE A 73 16.20 3.85 -21.16
N PHE A 74 15.35 3.47 -22.11
CA PHE A 74 15.66 2.47 -23.12
C PHE A 74 16.08 3.14 -24.44
N ALA A 75 16.90 2.45 -25.23
CA ALA A 75 17.37 2.94 -26.54
C ALA A 75 16.23 3.26 -27.53
N SER A 76 15.06 2.67 -27.30
CA SER A 76 13.83 2.93 -28.06
C SER A 76 13.18 4.28 -27.79
N GLY A 77 13.64 5.03 -26.78
CA GLY A 77 12.98 6.24 -26.30
C GLY A 77 11.89 5.98 -25.27
N LYS A 78 11.55 4.71 -24.99
CA LYS A 78 10.68 4.39 -23.84
C LYS A 78 11.42 4.70 -22.54
N MET A 79 10.71 5.32 -21.60
CA MET A 79 11.22 5.61 -20.27
C MET A 79 10.20 5.16 -19.22
N VAL A 80 10.68 4.44 -18.22
CA VAL A 80 9.91 4.07 -17.00
C VAL A 80 10.38 4.98 -15.87
N CYS A 81 9.46 5.57 -15.11
CA CYS A 81 9.75 6.40 -13.95
C CYS A 81 9.10 5.79 -12.70
N THR A 82 9.87 5.65 -11.63
CA THR A 82 9.46 5.03 -10.35
C THR A 82 10.01 5.82 -9.16
N GLY A 83 9.39 5.67 -7.99
CA GLY A 83 9.78 6.28 -6.71
C GLY A 83 8.94 7.50 -6.31
N ALA A 84 8.03 7.96 -7.17
CA ALA A 84 7.16 9.09 -6.87
C ALA A 84 6.03 8.67 -5.91
N LYS A 85 5.60 9.58 -5.04
CA LYS A 85 4.49 9.36 -4.09
C LYS A 85 3.12 9.84 -4.60
N SER A 86 3.11 10.63 -5.67
CA SER A 86 1.87 11.11 -6.32
C SER A 86 2.01 11.14 -7.84
N GLU A 87 0.90 11.07 -8.58
CA GLU A 87 0.92 11.10 -10.05
C GLU A 87 1.45 12.45 -10.54
N GLN A 88 1.16 13.53 -9.81
CA GLN A 88 1.72 14.85 -10.11
C GLN A 88 3.24 14.83 -10.00
N GLN A 89 3.78 14.28 -8.90
CA GLN A 89 5.23 14.12 -8.74
C GLN A 89 5.82 13.19 -9.80
N SER A 90 5.15 12.10 -10.14
CA SER A 90 5.59 11.16 -11.17
C SER A 90 5.67 11.83 -12.54
N LYS A 91 4.65 12.62 -12.91
CA LYS A 91 4.62 13.37 -14.16
C LYS A 91 5.68 14.46 -14.18
N LEU A 92 5.87 15.18 -13.07
CA LEU A 92 6.92 16.18 -12.93
C LEU A 92 8.32 15.57 -13.08
N ALA A 93 8.59 14.46 -12.39
CA ALA A 93 9.86 13.74 -12.48
C ALA A 93 10.13 13.26 -13.91
N ALA A 94 9.13 12.62 -14.56
CA ALA A 94 9.24 12.19 -15.95
C ALA A 94 9.56 13.36 -16.90
N ARG A 95 8.95 14.54 -16.69
CA ARG A 95 9.27 15.76 -17.47
C ARG A 95 10.70 16.26 -17.20
N LYS A 96 11.17 16.21 -15.95
CA LYS A 96 12.56 16.55 -15.61
C LYS A 96 13.55 15.63 -16.32
N TYR A 97 13.31 14.32 -16.35
CA TYR A 97 14.13 13.37 -17.10
C TYR A 97 14.12 13.66 -18.60
N ALA A 98 12.95 13.88 -19.21
CA ALA A 98 12.86 14.25 -20.62
C ALA A 98 13.67 15.53 -20.92
N ARG A 99 13.62 16.53 -20.02
CA ARG A 99 14.39 17.76 -20.15
C ARG A 99 15.91 17.54 -20.04
N ILE A 100 16.35 16.62 -19.18
CA ILE A 100 17.77 16.24 -19.10
C ILE A 100 18.20 15.64 -20.44
N ILE A 101 17.43 14.71 -21.00
CA ILE A 101 17.73 14.10 -22.30
C ILE A 101 17.78 15.13 -23.43
N GLN A 102 16.87 16.12 -23.43
CA GLN A 102 16.94 17.25 -24.37
C GLN A 102 18.23 18.06 -24.24
N LYS A 103 18.68 18.34 -23.01
CA LYS A 103 19.92 19.09 -22.76
C LYS A 103 21.19 18.34 -23.19
N LEU A 104 21.11 17.01 -23.34
CA LEU A 104 22.20 16.18 -23.88
C LEU A 104 22.21 16.15 -25.42
N GLY A 105 21.32 16.89 -26.08
CA GLY A 105 21.28 17.03 -27.54
C GLY A 105 20.30 16.09 -28.26
N PHE A 106 19.52 15.29 -27.54
CA PHE A 106 18.52 14.41 -28.15
C PHE A 106 17.19 15.15 -28.39
N SER A 107 16.54 14.89 -29.52
CA SER A 107 15.23 15.46 -29.90
C SER A 107 14.04 14.85 -29.14
N ALA A 108 14.19 14.61 -27.83
CA ALA A 108 13.20 13.95 -27.01
C ALA A 108 11.92 14.78 -26.85
N LYS A 109 10.77 14.12 -27.00
CA LYS A 109 9.43 14.65 -26.77
C LYS A 109 8.82 14.04 -25.51
N PHE A 110 7.69 14.56 -25.05
CA PHE A 110 6.98 13.99 -23.91
C PHE A 110 5.62 13.48 -24.38
N LYS A 111 5.56 12.22 -24.80
CA LYS A 111 4.36 11.58 -25.35
C LYS A 111 3.92 10.39 -24.49
N ASP A 112 2.63 10.05 -24.57
CA ASP A 112 2.07 8.82 -24.02
C ASP A 112 2.37 8.59 -22.53
N PHE A 113 2.37 9.67 -21.74
CA PHE A 113 2.53 9.55 -20.29
C PHE A 113 1.37 8.75 -19.70
N LYS A 114 1.70 7.66 -19.01
CA LYS A 114 0.71 6.74 -18.44
C LYS A 114 1.16 6.20 -17.10
N ILE A 115 0.24 6.18 -16.14
CA ILE A 115 0.43 5.45 -14.88
C ILE A 115 0.26 3.96 -15.16
N GLN A 116 1.27 3.17 -14.78
CA GLN A 116 1.30 1.73 -14.99
C GLN A 116 0.96 0.96 -13.71
N ASN A 117 1.39 1.48 -12.56
CA ASN A 117 1.11 0.87 -11.27
C ASN A 117 1.10 1.92 -10.15
N ILE A 118 0.20 1.75 -9.20
CA ILE A 118 0.12 2.48 -7.94
C ILE A 118 0.22 1.43 -6.83
N VAL A 119 1.16 1.64 -5.91
CA VAL A 119 1.36 0.80 -4.73
C VAL A 119 0.90 1.56 -3.50
N GLY A 120 -0.14 1.02 -2.87
CA GLY A 120 -0.70 1.47 -1.61
C GLY A 120 -0.24 0.61 -0.44
N SER A 121 -0.25 1.15 0.78
CA SER A 121 -0.13 0.38 2.01
C SER A 121 -1.04 0.95 3.08
N CYS A 122 -1.71 0.09 3.83
CA CYS A 122 -2.54 0.46 4.96
C CYS A 122 -2.37 -0.51 6.12
N ASP A 123 -2.96 -0.18 7.26
CA ASP A 123 -2.91 -0.99 8.47
C ASP A 123 -4.31 -0.99 9.10
N VAL A 124 -4.91 -2.17 9.23
CA VAL A 124 -6.25 -2.33 9.83
C VAL A 124 -6.23 -2.29 11.36
N LYS A 125 -5.04 -2.20 11.98
CA LYS A 125 -4.86 -2.03 13.44
C LYS A 125 -5.37 -3.19 14.29
N PHE A 126 -5.50 -4.38 13.71
CA PHE A 126 -5.75 -5.61 14.44
C PHE A 126 -5.07 -6.82 13.77
N PRO A 127 -4.65 -7.83 14.56
CA PRO A 127 -4.05 -9.04 14.01
C PRO A 127 -5.07 -9.91 13.27
N ILE A 128 -4.63 -10.59 12.21
CA ILE A 128 -5.47 -11.38 11.30
C ILE A 128 -5.06 -12.87 11.34
N ARG A 129 -6.03 -13.78 11.39
CA ARG A 129 -5.84 -15.23 11.27
C ARG A 129 -5.76 -15.65 9.81
N LEU A 130 -4.55 -15.54 9.23
CA LEU A 130 -4.30 -15.81 7.80
C LEU A 130 -4.61 -17.25 7.39
N GLU A 131 -4.42 -18.23 8.28
CA GLU A 131 -4.72 -19.63 8.01
C GLU A 131 -6.21 -19.83 7.71
N GLY A 132 -7.06 -19.19 8.51
CA GLY A 132 -8.51 -19.21 8.32
C GLY A 132 -8.93 -18.51 7.04
N LEU A 133 -8.33 -17.34 6.75
CA LEU A 133 -8.59 -16.61 5.52
C LEU A 133 -8.18 -17.41 4.27
N ALA A 134 -7.01 -18.04 4.30
CA ALA A 134 -6.51 -18.88 3.21
C ALA A 134 -7.43 -20.09 2.97
N TYR A 135 -7.92 -20.72 4.04
CA TYR A 135 -8.85 -21.84 3.94
C TYR A 135 -10.20 -21.40 3.33
N SER A 136 -10.82 -20.36 3.86
CA SER A 136 -12.13 -19.87 3.40
C SER A 136 -12.09 -19.21 2.02
N HIS A 137 -11.00 -18.54 1.67
CA HIS A 137 -10.83 -17.82 0.40
C HIS A 137 -9.75 -18.45 -0.50
N GLY A 138 -9.58 -19.77 -0.46
CA GLY A 138 -8.50 -20.47 -1.17
C GLY A 138 -8.46 -20.22 -2.68
N ALA A 139 -9.62 -20.01 -3.33
CA ALA A 139 -9.68 -19.69 -4.76
C ALA A 139 -9.03 -18.34 -5.14
N PHE A 140 -8.87 -17.44 -4.16
CA PHE A 140 -8.28 -16.11 -4.34
C PHE A 140 -6.97 -15.94 -3.59
N SER A 141 -6.62 -16.88 -2.71
CA SER A 141 -5.56 -16.73 -1.73
C SER A 141 -4.44 -17.73 -1.93
N SER A 142 -3.21 -17.29 -1.72
CA SER A 142 -2.04 -18.16 -1.62
C SER A 142 -1.29 -17.81 -0.35
N TYR A 143 -1.11 -18.77 0.55
CA TYR A 143 -0.43 -18.57 1.83
C TYR A 143 0.49 -19.75 2.12
N GLU A 144 1.78 -19.50 1.98
CA GLU A 144 2.86 -20.46 2.22
C GLU A 144 3.91 -19.75 3.09
N PRO A 145 3.74 -19.75 4.44
CA PRO A 145 4.52 -18.91 5.35
C PRO A 145 6.03 -19.19 5.29
N GLU A 146 6.42 -20.41 4.92
CA GLU A 146 7.82 -20.82 4.71
C GLU A 146 8.48 -20.11 3.49
N LEU A 147 7.68 -19.77 2.48
CA LEU A 147 8.16 -19.06 1.28
C LEU A 147 7.97 -17.55 1.39
N PHE A 148 6.84 -17.12 1.96
CA PHE A 148 6.51 -15.71 2.10
C PHE A 148 5.62 -15.48 3.34
N PRO A 149 5.98 -14.55 4.26
CA PRO A 149 5.29 -14.38 5.53
C PRO A 149 3.89 -13.75 5.46
N GLY A 150 3.43 -13.33 4.27
CA GLY A 150 2.11 -12.74 4.06
C GLY A 150 1.21 -13.62 3.20
N LEU A 151 -0.09 -13.40 3.28
CA LEU A 151 -1.08 -13.99 2.38
C LEU A 151 -1.19 -13.14 1.11
N ILE A 152 -1.10 -13.77 -0.06
CA ILE A 152 -1.32 -13.13 -1.37
C ILE A 152 -2.78 -13.30 -1.75
N TYR A 153 -3.54 -12.21 -1.76
CA TYR A 153 -4.95 -12.20 -2.14
C TYR A 153 -5.13 -11.57 -3.54
N ARG A 154 -5.72 -12.32 -4.47
CA ARG A 154 -5.95 -11.90 -5.85
C ARG A 154 -7.43 -11.52 -6.04
N MET A 155 -7.72 -10.24 -5.89
CA MET A 155 -9.04 -9.68 -6.12
C MET A 155 -9.34 -9.60 -7.63
N LYS A 156 -10.53 -10.07 -8.04
CA LYS A 156 -10.94 -10.03 -9.45
C LYS A 156 -11.47 -8.65 -9.87
N GLN A 157 -12.24 -7.98 -8.99
CA GLN A 157 -12.87 -6.70 -9.28
C GLN A 157 -12.74 -5.73 -8.07
N PRO A 158 -11.95 -4.65 -8.19
CA PRO A 158 -11.00 -4.37 -9.27
C PRO A 158 -9.88 -5.43 -9.32
N LYS A 159 -9.20 -5.56 -10.47
CA LYS A 159 -8.10 -6.52 -10.65
C LYS A 159 -6.86 -6.07 -9.88
N ILE A 160 -6.77 -6.47 -8.62
CA ILE A 160 -5.78 -6.00 -7.65
C ILE A 160 -5.18 -7.18 -6.89
N VAL A 161 -3.92 -7.05 -6.50
CA VAL A 161 -3.25 -7.99 -5.61
C VAL A 161 -3.02 -7.30 -4.27
N LEU A 162 -3.44 -7.97 -3.20
CA LEU A 162 -3.19 -7.54 -1.83
C LEU A 162 -2.20 -8.51 -1.17
N LEU A 163 -1.23 -7.97 -0.44
CA LEU A 163 -0.35 -8.72 0.45
C LEU A 163 -0.79 -8.42 1.88
N ILE A 164 -1.30 -9.41 2.58
CA ILE A 164 -1.95 -9.27 3.88
C ILE A 164 -1.07 -9.95 4.93
N PHE A 165 -0.65 -9.21 5.94
CA PHE A 165 0.23 -9.72 6.99
C PHE A 165 -0.55 -10.00 8.28
N VAL A 166 -0.06 -10.96 9.09
CA VAL A 166 -0.66 -11.33 10.38
C VAL A 166 -0.85 -10.11 11.29
N SER A 167 0.01 -9.09 11.19
CA SER A 167 -0.07 -7.87 11.97
C SER A 167 -1.24 -6.93 11.63
N GLY A 168 -1.98 -7.19 10.55
CA GLY A 168 -2.98 -6.27 10.01
C GLY A 168 -2.44 -5.25 9.01
N LYS A 169 -1.14 -5.29 8.71
CA LYS A 169 -0.57 -4.49 7.61
C LYS A 169 -0.97 -5.09 6.28
N ILE A 170 -1.25 -4.22 5.31
CA ILE A 170 -1.67 -4.58 3.96
C ILE A 170 -0.86 -3.77 2.96
N VAL A 171 -0.43 -4.42 1.88
CA VAL A 171 0.12 -3.78 0.68
C VAL A 171 -0.82 -4.04 -0.48
N ILE A 172 -1.19 -3.00 -1.21
CA ILE A 172 -2.12 -3.04 -2.34
C ILE A 172 -1.31 -2.67 -3.59
N THR A 173 -1.33 -3.52 -4.62
CA THR A 173 -0.59 -3.28 -5.88
C THR A 173 -1.40 -3.75 -7.09
N GLY A 174 -1.10 -3.18 -8.26
CA GLY A 174 -1.74 -3.49 -9.53
C GLY A 174 -2.73 -2.41 -10.00
N ALA A 175 -3.01 -1.41 -9.17
CA ALA A 175 -3.92 -0.32 -9.51
C ALA A 175 -3.30 0.63 -10.54
N LYS A 176 -4.12 1.14 -11.45
CA LYS A 176 -3.74 2.19 -12.42
C LYS A 176 -4.35 3.54 -12.08
N VAL A 177 -5.42 3.54 -11.30
CA VAL A 177 -6.07 4.73 -10.75
C VAL A 177 -6.22 4.60 -9.24
N ARG A 178 -6.19 5.74 -8.54
CA ARG A 178 -6.28 5.75 -7.07
C ARG A 178 -7.56 5.09 -6.55
N ASP A 179 -8.68 5.32 -7.22
CA ASP A 179 -9.98 4.81 -6.78
C ASP A 179 -10.02 3.28 -6.70
N GLU A 180 -9.31 2.56 -7.58
CA GLU A 180 -9.18 1.10 -7.50
C GLU A 180 -8.55 0.63 -6.19
N THR A 181 -7.61 1.41 -5.63
CA THR A 181 -6.99 1.07 -4.34
C THR A 181 -7.97 1.24 -3.18
N TYR A 182 -8.82 2.26 -3.22
CA TYR A 182 -9.85 2.48 -2.21
C TYR A 182 -10.93 1.41 -2.29
N THR A 183 -11.45 1.14 -3.48
CA THR A 183 -12.45 0.08 -3.68
C THR A 183 -11.91 -1.29 -3.28
N ALA A 184 -10.64 -1.59 -3.56
CA ALA A 184 -10.03 -2.85 -3.11
C ALA A 184 -9.96 -2.94 -1.58
N PHE A 185 -9.65 -1.84 -0.89
CA PHE A 185 -9.65 -1.81 0.57
C PHE A 185 -11.06 -1.96 1.15
N GLU A 186 -12.05 -1.24 0.61
CA GLU A 186 -13.45 -1.33 1.03
C GLU A 186 -14.00 -2.75 0.87
N ASN A 187 -13.64 -3.44 -0.21
CA ASN A 187 -14.07 -4.82 -0.47
C ASN A 187 -13.43 -5.82 0.48
N ILE A 188 -12.15 -5.66 0.83
CA ILE A 188 -11.44 -6.63 1.67
C ILE A 188 -11.68 -6.41 3.17
N TYR A 189 -11.87 -5.17 3.62
CA TYR A 189 -12.00 -4.83 5.03
C TYR A 189 -13.04 -5.65 5.82
N PRO A 190 -14.30 -5.84 5.36
CA PRO A 190 -15.27 -6.67 6.07
C PRO A 190 -14.80 -8.12 6.20
N VAL A 191 -14.21 -8.68 5.14
CA VAL A 191 -13.63 -10.03 5.15
C VAL A 191 -12.56 -10.13 6.24
N LEU A 192 -11.62 -9.17 6.30
CA LEU A 192 -10.55 -9.22 7.31
C LEU A 192 -11.07 -9.11 8.74
N THR A 193 -12.19 -8.40 8.94
CA THR A 193 -12.81 -8.26 10.25
C THR A 193 -13.33 -9.59 10.78
N GLU A 194 -13.83 -10.47 9.91
CA GLU A 194 -14.27 -11.83 10.28
C GLU A 194 -13.11 -12.73 10.75
N PHE A 195 -11.89 -12.45 10.27
CA PHE A 195 -10.68 -13.20 10.64
C PHE A 195 -9.81 -12.48 11.68
N ARG A 196 -10.35 -11.47 12.37
CA ARG A 196 -9.65 -10.78 13.46
C ARG A 196 -9.30 -11.76 14.57
N LYS A 197 -8.02 -11.83 14.97
CA LYS A 197 -7.62 -12.57 16.18
C LYS A 197 -8.11 -11.79 17.40
N VAL A 198 -8.81 -12.47 18.31
CA VAL A 198 -9.07 -11.92 19.64
C VAL A 198 -7.72 -11.80 20.31
N GLN A 199 -7.30 -10.57 20.59
CA GLN A 199 -6.07 -10.34 21.32
C GLN A 199 -6.33 -10.83 22.74
N GLN A 200 -5.72 -11.94 23.13
CA GLN A 200 -5.64 -12.28 24.55
C GLN A 200 -4.82 -11.16 25.18
N CYS A 201 -5.49 -10.26 25.88
CA CYS A 201 -4.83 -9.44 26.88
C CYS A 201 -4.36 -10.43 27.94
N PHE A 202 -3.11 -10.90 27.84
CA PHE A 202 -2.38 -11.18 29.06
C PHE A 202 -2.15 -9.81 29.67
N ASP A 203 -3.15 -9.35 30.43
CA ASP A 203 -2.88 -8.42 31.49
C ASP A 203 -1.89 -9.16 32.40
N THR A 204 -0.59 -8.98 32.14
CA THR A 204 0.36 -8.92 33.23
C THR A 204 -0.01 -7.66 33.99
N ALA A 205 -1.13 -7.74 34.72
CA ALA A 205 -1.31 -6.99 35.93
C ALA A 205 0.02 -7.14 36.66
N PHE A 206 0.70 -6.02 36.80
CA PHE A 206 1.76 -5.85 37.78
C PHE A 206 1.28 -6.53 39.06
N MET A 207 1.77 -7.74 39.33
CA MET A 207 1.72 -8.34 40.65
C MET A 207 2.65 -7.47 41.49
N ALA A 208 2.10 -6.36 41.99
CA ALA A 208 2.64 -5.75 43.18
C ALA A 208 2.66 -6.86 44.26
N PRO A 209 3.80 -7.10 44.94
CA PRO A 209 3.82 -8.09 46.00
C PRO A 209 2.94 -7.57 47.14
N GLY A 210 1.82 -8.24 47.44
CA GLY A 210 1.11 -7.98 48.69
C GLY A 210 -0.41 -8.01 48.74
N LEU A 211 -1.15 -8.51 47.75
CA LEU A 211 -2.59 -8.79 47.94
C LEU A 211 -2.95 -10.24 47.66
N LEU A 212 -3.13 -10.99 48.74
CA LEU A 212 -3.83 -12.27 48.76
C LEU A 212 -5.32 -11.99 48.53
N LEU A 213 -5.85 -12.38 47.36
CA LEU A 213 -7.29 -12.59 47.21
C LEU A 213 -7.54 -14.09 47.09
N SER A 214 -8.34 -14.58 48.05
CA SER A 214 -8.73 -15.96 48.24
C SER A 214 -9.43 -16.56 47.02
N SER A 215 -9.16 -17.83 46.78
CA SER A 215 -9.82 -18.72 45.84
C SER A 215 -11.35 -18.66 45.93
N ASN A 216 -12.00 -18.01 44.96
CA ASN A 216 -13.35 -18.32 44.47
C ASN A 216 -13.78 -17.33 43.37
N VAL A 217 -13.26 -17.48 42.15
CA VAL A 217 -13.96 -17.00 40.93
C VAL A 217 -13.66 -17.98 39.78
N PHE A 218 -14.10 -19.23 39.92
CA PHE A 218 -14.47 -20.06 38.79
C PHE A 218 -15.98 -20.25 38.90
N GLY A 219 -16.74 -19.54 38.08
CA GLY A 219 -18.19 -19.71 38.10
C GLY A 219 -18.95 -18.58 37.45
N LEU A 220 -19.54 -18.92 36.30
CA LEU A 220 -20.85 -18.47 35.82
C LEU A 220 -20.88 -17.16 35.01
N ILE A 221 -20.97 -17.35 33.70
CA ILE A 221 -21.84 -16.57 32.82
C ILE A 221 -23.26 -16.60 33.44
N PRO A 222 -23.96 -15.46 33.56
CA PRO A 222 -25.23 -15.35 32.83
C PRO A 222 -25.48 -14.00 32.15
N THR A 223 -26.32 -14.14 31.12
CA THR A 223 -27.09 -13.17 30.35
C THR A 223 -27.89 -12.16 31.19
N GLU A 224 -28.21 -11.01 30.57
CA GLU A 224 -29.26 -10.05 30.95
C GLU A 224 -29.10 -9.29 32.26
N SER A 225 -28.52 -8.08 32.20
CA SER A 225 -29.09 -6.85 32.80
C SER A 225 -28.15 -5.66 32.54
N ALA A 226 -28.11 -5.22 31.29
CA ALA A 226 -27.73 -3.85 30.97
C ALA A 226 -28.93 -2.95 31.30
N ARG A 227 -29.16 -2.67 32.59
CA ARG A 227 -29.98 -1.54 33.06
C ARG A 227 -29.75 -1.37 34.55
N VAL A 228 -29.66 -0.10 34.97
CA VAL A 228 -29.54 0.36 36.36
C VAL A 228 -28.12 0.38 36.93
N THR A 229 -27.24 1.21 36.37
CA THR A 229 -26.38 2.19 37.11
C THR A 229 -25.44 2.96 36.16
N TRP A 230 -25.99 3.60 35.12
CA TRP A 230 -25.36 4.78 34.49
C TRP A 230 -26.03 6.06 35.03
N GLY A 231 -26.43 6.03 36.31
CA GLY A 231 -26.98 7.18 37.01
C GLY A 231 -25.87 7.89 37.77
N LYS A 232 -25.56 9.11 37.33
CA LYS A 232 -24.75 10.15 38.00
C LYS A 232 -23.23 10.07 37.85
N VAL A 233 -22.74 10.42 36.66
CA VAL A 233 -21.61 11.35 36.51
C VAL A 233 -21.86 12.23 35.29
N LEU A 234 -22.55 13.36 35.49
CA LEU A 234 -22.38 14.65 34.82
C LEU A 234 -23.56 15.57 35.18
N LEU A 235 -23.24 16.60 35.97
CA LEU A 235 -24.05 17.71 36.52
C LEU A 235 -24.94 17.37 37.72
#